data_AF-N6Y8V3-F1
#
_entry.id   AF-N6Y8V3-F1
#
_cell.length_a   1.000
_cell.length_b   1.000
_cell.length_c   1.000
_cell.angle_alpha   90.00
_cell.angle_beta   90.00
_cell.angle_gamma   90.00
#
_symmetry.space_group_name_H-M   'P 1'
#
loop_
_entity.id
_entity.type
_entity.pdbx_description
1 polymer ?
#
loop_
_entity_poly.entity_id
_entity_poly.type
_entity_poly.pdbx_seq_one_letter_code
_entity_poly.pdbx_strand_id
1 'polypeptide(L)'
;MQTQLADFVRGTPEGAEAEEILRKCVHCGFCTATCPTYQLLGDELDGPRGRIYLIKQMLEGAEVTEKTRLHLDRCLTCRSCESTCPSGVHYSRLLDIGRHMVNERVPQRGGAAMTRWVLREFVPRPRLFGAAMKLGQAMRGLLPATLKAKVMVPRPAGAWPAARHARRVLALAGCAQ
;
A
#
# COMPACT_ATOMS: atom_id res chain seq x y z
N MET A 1 1.91 -23.50 4.79
CA MET A 1 3.30 -23.46 5.29
C MET A 1 3.35 -23.45 6.82
N GLN A 2 4.23 -24.24 7.46
CA GLN A 2 4.42 -24.21 8.91
C GLN A 2 5.18 -22.93 9.33
N THR A 3 4.71 -22.25 10.37
CA THR A 3 5.31 -21.00 10.88
C THR A 3 5.51 -21.13 12.39
N GLN A 4 6.70 -20.80 12.88
CA GLN A 4 7.03 -20.82 14.31
C GLN A 4 6.97 -19.41 14.90
N LEU A 5 5.79 -18.99 15.37
CA LEU A 5 5.61 -17.65 15.92
C LEU A 5 6.56 -17.40 17.10
N ALA A 6 7.34 -16.31 17.00
CA ALA A 6 8.19 -15.84 18.08
C ALA A 6 7.35 -15.30 19.25
N ASP A 7 7.95 -15.23 20.43
CA ASP A 7 7.22 -14.97 21.69
C ASP A 7 6.48 -13.63 21.71
N PHE A 8 6.99 -12.62 21.00
CA PHE A 8 6.37 -11.29 20.95
C PHE A 8 5.08 -11.24 20.11
N VAL A 9 4.83 -12.21 19.22
CA VAL A 9 3.60 -12.32 18.39
C VAL A 9 2.76 -13.54 18.78
N ARG A 10 3.32 -14.45 19.58
CA ARG A 10 2.61 -15.63 20.03
C ARG A 10 1.44 -15.24 20.93
N GLY A 11 0.23 -15.67 20.56
CA GLY A 11 -0.98 -15.39 21.33
C GLY A 11 -1.62 -14.03 21.06
N THR A 12 -1.10 -13.23 20.12
CA THR A 12 -1.77 -12.01 19.66
C THR A 12 -2.79 -12.30 18.55
N PRO A 13 -3.85 -11.49 18.39
CA PRO A 13 -4.79 -11.62 17.27
C PRO A 13 -4.10 -11.56 15.90
N GLU A 14 -3.14 -10.65 15.74
CA GLU A 14 -2.39 -10.46 14.49
C GLU A 14 -1.49 -11.67 14.19
N GLY A 15 -0.87 -12.26 15.22
CA GLY A 15 -0.04 -13.46 15.07
C GLY A 15 -0.87 -14.66 14.61
N ALA A 16 -2.04 -14.88 15.24
CA ALA A 16 -2.94 -15.97 14.89
C ALA A 16 -3.50 -15.82 13.46
N GLU A 17 -3.92 -14.60 13.09
CA GLU A 17 -4.42 -14.30 11.74
C GLU A 17 -3.33 -14.49 10.68
N ALA A 18 -2.12 -13.99 10.94
CA ALA A 18 -0.99 -14.19 10.03
C ALA A 18 -0.66 -15.67 9.86
N GLU A 19 -0.65 -16.45 10.94
CA GLU A 19 -0.41 -17.89 10.87
C GLU A 19 -1.48 -18.62 10.03
N GLU A 20 -2.76 -18.28 10.20
CA GLU A 20 -3.84 -18.84 9.39
C GLU A 20 -3.63 -18.56 7.89
N ILE A 21 -3.27 -17.33 7.54
CA ILE A 21 -3.01 -16.93 6.16
C ILE A 21 -1.78 -17.68 5.61
N LEU A 22 -0.70 -17.78 6.37
CA LEU A 22 0.53 -18.47 5.97
C LEU A 22 0.33 -19.98 5.80
N ARG A 23 -0.54 -20.59 6.60
CA ARG A 23 -0.88 -22.02 6.48
C ARG A 23 -1.52 -22.34 5.13
N LYS A 24 -2.31 -21.44 4.55
CA LYS A 24 -2.94 -21.58 3.23
C LYS A 24 -1.94 -21.57 2.07
N CYS A 25 -0.78 -20.93 2.22
CA CYS A 25 0.20 -20.86 1.14
C CYS A 25 0.85 -22.24 0.86
N VAL A 26 0.79 -22.67 -0.40
CA VAL A 26 1.38 -23.92 -0.93
C VAL A 26 2.58 -23.70 -1.85
N HIS A 27 3.09 -22.46 -1.95
CA HIS A 27 4.28 -22.12 -2.76
C HIS A 27 4.19 -22.40 -4.27
N CYS A 28 2.98 -22.40 -4.83
CA CYS A 28 2.75 -22.66 -6.26
C CYS A 28 3.26 -21.57 -7.22
N GLY A 29 3.47 -20.33 -6.75
CA GLY A 29 4.06 -19.25 -7.56
C GLY A 29 3.11 -18.51 -8.51
N PHE A 30 1.82 -18.89 -8.59
CA PHE A 30 0.82 -18.20 -9.43
C PHE A 30 0.71 -16.69 -9.15
N CYS A 31 0.83 -16.30 -7.88
CA CYS A 31 0.80 -14.90 -7.47
C CYS A 31 1.99 -14.11 -8.02
N THR A 32 3.17 -14.73 -8.15
CA THR A 32 4.38 -14.09 -8.68
C THR A 32 4.20 -13.77 -10.17
N ALA A 33 3.60 -14.68 -10.94
CA ALA A 33 3.34 -14.49 -12.36
C ALA A 33 2.44 -13.28 -12.66
N THR A 34 1.53 -12.90 -11.74
CA THR A 34 0.59 -11.78 -11.95
C THR A 34 0.97 -10.50 -11.19
N CYS A 35 2.10 -10.49 -10.48
CA CYS A 35 2.56 -9.32 -9.74
C CYS A 35 3.27 -8.31 -10.66
N PRO A 36 2.74 -7.09 -10.87
CA PRO A 36 3.37 -6.11 -11.76
C PRO A 36 4.75 -5.66 -11.26
N THR A 37 4.95 -5.57 -9.94
CA THR A 37 6.26 -5.18 -9.37
C THR A 37 7.32 -6.24 -9.69
N TYR A 38 6.98 -7.53 -9.58
CA TYR A 38 7.90 -8.61 -9.93
C TYR A 38 8.19 -8.64 -11.43
N GLN A 39 7.16 -8.51 -12.27
CA GLN A 39 7.32 -8.48 -13.73
C GLN A 39 8.22 -7.34 -14.20
N LEU A 40 8.20 -6.20 -13.50
CA LEU A 40 9.04 -5.05 -13.83
C LEU A 40 10.47 -5.19 -13.30
N LEU A 41 10.64 -5.64 -12.05
CA LEU A 41 11.93 -5.61 -11.36
C LEU A 41 12.72 -6.92 -11.47
N GLY A 42 12.04 -8.05 -11.71
CA GLY A 42 12.64 -9.39 -11.72
C GLY A 42 13.14 -9.89 -10.34
N ASP A 43 13.01 -9.07 -9.29
CA ASP A 43 13.44 -9.41 -7.93
C ASP A 43 12.33 -10.20 -7.20
N GLU A 44 12.65 -11.44 -6.82
CA GLU A 44 11.73 -12.32 -6.09
C GLU A 44 11.28 -11.71 -4.76
N LEU A 45 12.13 -10.94 -4.08
CA LEU A 45 11.79 -10.26 -2.83
C LEU A 45 10.72 -9.17 -3.04
N ASP A 46 10.58 -8.65 -4.26
CA ASP A 46 9.53 -7.72 -4.67
C ASP A 46 8.28 -8.43 -5.27
N GLY A 47 8.32 -9.76 -5.34
CA GLY A 47 7.15 -10.59 -5.61
C GLY A 47 6.31 -10.88 -4.36
N PRO A 48 5.02 -11.22 -4.52
CA PRO A 48 4.15 -11.58 -3.40
C PRO A 48 4.67 -12.81 -2.65
N ARG A 49 5.25 -13.80 -3.34
CA ARG A 49 5.85 -14.98 -2.69
C ARG A 49 7.06 -14.60 -1.84
N GLY A 50 8.01 -13.82 -2.36
CA GLY A 50 9.15 -13.35 -1.57
C GLY A 50 8.72 -12.51 -0.36
N ARG A 51 7.74 -11.63 -0.52
CA ARG A 51 7.18 -10.85 0.60
C ARG A 51 6.48 -11.71 1.65
N ILE A 52 5.73 -12.74 1.25
CA ILE A 52 5.16 -13.71 2.17
C ILE A 52 6.26 -14.35 3.02
N TYR A 53 7.39 -14.72 2.40
CA TYR A 53 8.55 -15.25 3.13
C TYR A 53 9.20 -14.23 4.07
N LEU A 54 9.37 -12.98 3.63
CA LEU A 54 9.90 -11.92 4.49
C LEU A 54 9.01 -11.73 5.72
N ILE A 55 7.69 -11.68 5.54
CA ILE A 55 6.74 -11.51 6.66
C ILE A 55 6.78 -12.74 7.57
N LYS A 56 6.84 -13.96 7.02
CA LYS A 56 7.02 -15.18 7.81
C LYS A 56 8.29 -15.08 8.67
N GLN A 57 9.42 -14.76 8.09
CA GLN A 57 10.69 -14.63 8.82
C GLN A 57 10.59 -13.60 9.94
N MET A 58 9.95 -12.45 9.69
CA MET A 58 9.72 -11.44 10.73
C MET A 58 8.87 -11.97 11.89
N LEU A 59 7.82 -12.75 11.60
CA LEU A 59 6.95 -13.39 12.60
C LEU A 59 7.69 -14.49 13.39
N GLU A 60 8.68 -15.12 12.77
CA GLU A 60 9.56 -16.12 13.40
C GLU A 60 10.75 -15.48 14.15
N GLY A 61 10.82 -14.15 14.20
CA GLY A 61 11.81 -13.42 14.99
C GLY A 61 13.05 -12.98 14.22
N ALA A 62 13.07 -13.11 12.89
CA ALA A 62 14.15 -12.55 12.08
C ALA A 62 14.22 -11.01 12.22
N GLU A 63 15.43 -10.47 12.04
CA GLU A 63 15.68 -9.05 12.10
C GLU A 63 14.89 -8.28 11.02
N VAL A 64 14.27 -7.18 11.43
CA VAL A 64 13.51 -6.31 10.54
C VAL A 64 14.36 -5.10 10.21
N THR A 65 14.61 -4.88 8.92
CA THR A 65 15.54 -3.84 8.47
C THR A 65 14.87 -2.88 7.48
N GLU A 66 15.61 -1.84 7.12
CA GLU A 66 15.26 -0.92 6.03
C GLU A 66 15.06 -1.62 4.68
N LYS A 67 15.78 -2.72 4.42
CA LYS A 67 15.58 -3.54 3.21
C LYS A 67 14.24 -4.26 3.26
N THR A 68 13.88 -4.81 4.42
CA THR A 68 12.56 -5.43 4.63
C THR A 68 11.45 -4.43 4.34
N ARG A 69 11.58 -3.19 4.86
CA ARG A 69 10.65 -2.09 4.57
C ARG A 69 10.55 -1.81 3.08
N LEU A 70 11.68 -1.64 2.40
CA LEU A 70 11.73 -1.35 0.97
C LEU A 70 10.93 -2.36 0.15
N HIS A 71 11.15 -3.66 0.39
CA HIS A 71 10.46 -4.71 -0.36
C HIS A 71 8.97 -4.72 -0.10
N LEU A 72 8.52 -4.56 1.16
CA LEU A 72 7.09 -4.49 1.48
C LEU A 72 6.43 -3.22 0.91
N ASP A 73 7.11 -2.08 0.93
CA ASP A 73 6.58 -0.79 0.46
C ASP A 73 6.52 -0.69 -1.07
N ARG A 74 7.30 -1.48 -1.81
CA ARG A 74 7.17 -1.65 -3.27
C ARG A 74 5.88 -2.38 -3.70
N CYS A 75 5.11 -2.92 -2.77
CA CYS A 75 3.81 -3.49 -3.08
C CYS A 75 2.77 -2.39 -3.36
N LEU A 76 2.23 -2.39 -4.58
CA LEU A 76 1.19 -1.45 -5.02
C LEU A 76 -0.18 -1.67 -4.36
N THR A 77 -0.37 -2.75 -3.59
CA THR A 77 -1.65 -3.10 -2.96
C THR A 77 -2.79 -3.31 -3.98
N CYS A 78 -2.44 -3.77 -5.19
CA CYS A 78 -3.37 -3.99 -6.31
C CYS A 78 -4.19 -5.29 -6.22
N ARG A 79 -3.82 -6.21 -5.32
CA ARG A 79 -4.54 -7.47 -5.01
C ARG A 79 -4.67 -8.50 -6.15
N SER A 80 -3.99 -8.30 -7.28
CA SER A 80 -3.89 -9.28 -8.39
C SER A 80 -3.40 -10.68 -7.93
N CYS A 81 -2.52 -10.69 -6.92
CA CYS A 81 -2.01 -11.91 -6.31
C CYS A 81 -3.08 -12.71 -5.56
N GLU A 82 -4.10 -12.08 -5.01
CA GLU A 82 -5.19 -12.74 -4.29
C GLU A 82 -6.19 -13.37 -5.25
N SER A 83 -6.62 -12.62 -6.27
CA SER A 83 -7.58 -13.10 -7.26
C SER A 83 -7.09 -14.31 -8.05
N THR A 84 -5.76 -14.43 -8.20
CA THR A 84 -5.12 -15.54 -8.92
C THR A 84 -4.76 -16.71 -7.99
N CYS A 85 -4.81 -16.53 -6.66
CA CYS A 85 -4.34 -17.55 -5.73
C CYS A 85 -5.34 -18.72 -5.64
N PRO A 86 -4.98 -19.94 -6.05
CA PRO A 86 -5.88 -21.10 -5.93
C PRO A 86 -6.11 -21.52 -4.47
N SER A 87 -5.22 -21.12 -3.56
CA SER A 87 -5.30 -21.46 -2.14
C SER A 87 -5.98 -20.39 -1.28
N GLY A 88 -6.46 -19.30 -1.88
CA GLY A 88 -7.17 -18.25 -1.14
C GLY A 88 -6.33 -17.52 -0.09
N VAL A 89 -5.05 -17.28 -0.36
CA VAL A 89 -4.17 -16.51 0.54
C VAL A 89 -4.60 -15.04 0.54
N HIS A 90 -5.04 -14.52 1.69
CA HIS A 90 -5.35 -13.11 1.91
C HIS A 90 -4.06 -12.27 2.07
N TYR A 91 -3.33 -12.14 0.97
CA TYR A 91 -2.05 -11.46 0.92
C TYR A 91 -2.10 -10.00 1.41
N SER A 92 -3.14 -9.23 1.10
CA SER A 92 -3.24 -7.83 1.50
C SER A 92 -3.26 -7.70 3.02
N ARG A 93 -4.00 -8.59 3.69
CA ARG A 93 -4.09 -8.59 5.15
C ARG A 93 -2.75 -8.98 5.79
N LEU A 94 -2.09 -10.00 5.24
CA LEU A 94 -0.74 -10.38 5.69
C LEU A 94 0.27 -9.23 5.49
N LEU A 95 0.17 -8.51 4.37
CA LEU A 95 1.01 -7.34 4.08
C LEU A 95 0.77 -6.21 5.08
N ASP A 96 -0.48 -5.96 5.49
CA ASP A 96 -0.81 -4.94 6.49
C ASP A 96 -0.19 -5.28 7.85
N ILE A 97 -0.28 -6.54 8.29
CA ILE A 97 0.39 -7.03 9.49
C ILE A 97 1.91 -6.83 9.38
N GLY A 98 2.50 -7.24 8.25
CA GLY A 98 3.92 -7.05 7.99
C GLY A 98 4.35 -5.58 8.04
N ARG A 99 3.63 -4.68 7.36
CA ARG A 99 3.92 -3.24 7.36
C ARG A 99 3.76 -2.62 8.75
N HIS A 100 2.79 -3.08 9.54
CA HIS A 100 2.63 -2.64 10.92
C HIS A 100 3.88 -3.00 11.75
N MET A 101 4.30 -4.28 11.73
CA MET A 101 5.51 -4.73 12.41
C MET A 101 6.78 -3.99 11.95
N VAL A 102 6.93 -3.74 10.65
CA VAL A 102 8.06 -2.94 10.14
C VAL A 102 8.03 -1.52 10.69
N ASN A 103 6.86 -0.87 10.73
CA ASN A 103 6.74 0.50 11.23
C ASN A 103 7.07 0.62 12.72
N GLU A 104 6.78 -0.41 13.53
CA GLU A 104 7.12 -0.44 14.96
C GLU A 104 8.61 -0.68 15.20
N ARG A 105 9.22 -1.60 14.46
CA ARG A 105 10.63 -2.01 14.66
C ARG A 105 11.63 -1.10 13.98
N VAL A 106 11.25 -0.54 12.83
CA VAL A 106 12.08 0.33 12.00
C VAL A 106 11.36 1.67 11.81
N PRO A 107 11.18 2.45 12.90
CA PRO A 107 10.47 3.71 12.83
C PRO A 107 11.23 4.66 11.89
N GLN A 108 10.49 5.32 11.00
CA GLN A 108 11.05 6.39 10.19
C GLN A 108 11.53 7.51 11.11
N ARG A 109 12.73 8.04 10.86
CA ARG A 109 13.31 9.16 11.60
C ARG A 109 13.54 10.35 10.68
N GLY A 110 13.57 11.55 11.27
CA GLY A 110 13.86 12.80 10.54
C GLY A 110 12.77 13.23 9.57
N GLY A 111 13.17 13.74 8.39
CA GLY A 111 12.27 14.37 7.43
C GLY A 111 11.18 13.45 6.89
N ALA A 112 11.43 12.14 6.77
CA ALA A 112 10.43 11.18 6.31
C ALA A 112 9.28 11.03 7.32
N ALA A 113 9.59 10.94 8.62
CA ALA A 113 8.60 10.86 9.69
C ALA A 113 7.72 12.11 9.74
N MET A 114 8.36 13.29 9.66
CA MET A 114 7.65 14.57 9.60
C MET A 114 6.76 14.66 8.36
N THR A 115 7.26 14.26 7.18
CA THR A 115 6.48 14.26 5.94
C THR A 115 5.26 13.35 6.07
N ARG A 116 5.43 12.13 6.59
CA ARG A 116 4.33 11.19 6.82
C ARG A 116 3.29 11.75 7.79
N TRP A 117 3.74 12.37 8.88
CA TRP A 117 2.86 13.00 9.86
C TRP A 117 2.07 14.16 9.24
N VAL A 118 2.75 15.07 8.52
CA VAL A 118 2.09 16.19 7.81
C VAL A 118 1.07 15.66 6.82
N LEU A 119 1.41 14.68 5.98
CA LEU A 119 0.48 14.12 5.02
C LEU A 119 -0.74 13.48 5.71
N ARG A 120 -0.52 12.72 6.78
CA ARG A 120 -1.59 12.05 7.53
C ARG A 120 -2.54 13.05 8.21
N GLU A 121 -2.04 14.15 8.75
CA GLU A 121 -2.86 15.11 9.48
C GLU A 121 -3.49 16.17 8.56
N PHE A 122 -2.81 16.52 7.47
CA PHE A 122 -3.21 17.62 6.59
C PHE A 122 -4.09 17.17 5.42
N VAL A 123 -3.75 16.08 4.73
CA VAL A 123 -4.46 15.64 3.51
C VAL A 123 -5.93 15.26 3.79
N PRO A 124 -6.28 14.56 4.90
CA PRO A 124 -7.66 14.23 5.20
C PRO A 124 -8.53 15.42 5.61
N ARG A 125 -7.97 16.63 5.77
CA ARG A 125 -8.70 17.84 6.14
C ARG A 125 -9.02 18.66 4.88
N PRO A 126 -10.16 18.42 4.20
CA PRO A 126 -10.40 18.90 2.84
C PRO A 126 -10.41 20.42 2.71
N ARG A 127 -10.87 21.14 3.74
CA ARG A 127 -10.88 22.61 3.75
C ARG A 127 -9.46 23.19 3.76
N LEU A 128 -8.59 22.65 4.61
CA LEU A 128 -7.20 23.10 4.74
C LEU A 128 -6.39 22.72 3.50
N PHE A 129 -6.49 21.46 3.08
CA PHE A 129 -5.80 20.96 1.89
C PHE A 129 -6.27 21.70 0.63
N GLY A 130 -7.57 21.91 0.47
CA GLY A 130 -8.14 22.66 -0.64
C GLY A 130 -7.69 24.12 -0.69
N ALA A 131 -7.62 24.80 0.46
CA ALA A 131 -7.11 26.18 0.54
C ALA A 131 -5.62 26.25 0.16
N ALA A 132 -4.79 25.35 0.68
CA ALA A 132 -3.37 25.28 0.33
C ALA A 132 -3.15 24.95 -1.16
N MET A 133 -3.96 24.06 -1.74
CA MET A 133 -3.90 23.76 -3.17
C MET A 133 -4.26 24.97 -4.03
N LYS A 134 -5.31 25.73 -3.67
CA LYS A 134 -5.67 26.97 -4.38
C LYS A 134 -4.57 28.04 -4.28
N LEU A 135 -3.98 28.19 -3.10
CA LEU A 135 -2.84 29.09 -2.89
C LEU A 135 -1.64 28.66 -3.74
N GLY A 136 -1.31 27.36 -3.75
CA GLY A 136 -0.26 26.80 -4.59
C GLY A 136 -0.53 26.95 -6.09
N GLN A 137 -1.79 26.92 -6.52
CA GLN A 137 -2.18 27.19 -7.90
C GLN A 137 -1.98 28.67 -8.27
N ALA A 138 -2.35 29.60 -7.37
CA ALA A 138 -2.16 31.03 -7.58
C ALA A 138 -0.67 31.42 -7.62
N MET A 139 0.15 30.82 -6.74
CA MET A 139 1.58 31.10 -6.63
C MET A 139 2.46 30.14 -7.47
N ARG A 140 1.88 29.43 -8.46
CA ARG A 140 2.55 28.40 -9.25
C ARG A 140 3.84 28.86 -9.93
N GLY A 141 3.93 30.14 -10.29
CA GLY A 141 5.12 30.72 -10.92
C GLY A 141 6.33 30.83 -9.99
N LEU A 142 6.11 30.92 -8.68
CA LEU A 142 7.16 31.09 -7.66
C LEU A 142 7.56 29.77 -6.99
N LEU A 143 6.84 28.67 -7.27
CA LEU A 143 7.08 27.37 -6.65
C LEU A 143 8.30 26.66 -7.27
N PRO A 144 9.14 25.99 -6.46
CA PRO A 144 10.21 25.15 -6.96
C PRO A 144 9.65 23.97 -7.78
N ALA A 145 10.44 23.44 -8.71
CA ALA A 145 10.02 22.42 -9.67
C ALA A 145 9.34 21.21 -9.01
N THR A 146 9.84 20.77 -7.85
CA THR A 146 9.33 19.63 -7.09
C THR A 146 7.90 19.85 -6.57
N LEU A 147 7.58 21.04 -6.06
CA LEU A 147 6.23 21.38 -5.58
C LEU A 147 5.31 21.75 -6.75
N LYS A 148 5.83 22.46 -7.75
CA LYS A 148 5.08 22.79 -8.97
C LYS A 148 4.56 21.54 -9.69
N ALA A 149 5.32 20.45 -9.68
CA ALA A 149 4.90 19.15 -10.22
C ALA A 149 3.75 18.50 -9.42
N LYS A 150 3.64 18.77 -8.11
CA LYS A 150 2.60 18.22 -7.23
C LYS A 150 1.31 19.05 -7.22
N VAL A 151 1.42 20.35 -7.50
CA VAL A 151 0.24 21.21 -7.65
C VAL A 151 -0.40 20.93 -9.01
N MET A 152 -1.60 20.35 -9.04
CA MET A 152 -2.33 20.16 -10.30
C MET A 152 -2.96 21.48 -10.76
N VAL A 153 -2.92 21.72 -12.07
CA VAL A 153 -3.65 22.84 -12.68
C VAL A 153 -5.13 22.48 -12.69
N PRO A 154 -6.04 23.38 -12.25
CA PRO A 154 -7.47 23.14 -12.33
C PRO A 154 -7.85 22.78 -13.77
N ARG A 155 -8.47 21.62 -13.96
CA ARG A 155 -9.11 21.26 -15.23
C ARG A 155 -10.61 21.39 -15.05
N PRO A 156 -11.33 22.04 -16.00
CA PRO A 156 -12.78 22.05 -15.96
C PRO A 156 -13.27 20.60 -16.00
N ALA A 157 -14.20 20.25 -15.12
CA ALA A 157 -14.94 19.02 -15.26
C ALA A 157 -15.70 19.12 -16.58
N GLY A 158 -15.37 18.27 -17.55
CA GLY A 158 -16.00 18.30 -18.87
C GLY A 158 -17.52 18.14 -18.78
N ALA A 159 -18.20 18.32 -19.91
CA ALA A 159 -19.63 18.11 -19.96
C ALA A 159 -19.98 16.66 -19.62
N TRP A 160 -20.97 16.47 -18.73
CA TRP A 160 -21.55 15.16 -18.51
C TRP A 160 -22.23 14.67 -19.80
N PRO A 161 -22.07 13.39 -20.17
CA PRO A 161 -22.74 12.86 -21.34
C PRO A 161 -24.26 12.93 -21.14
N ALA A 162 -24.99 13.30 -22.20
CA ALA A 162 -26.45 13.28 -22.19
C ALA A 162 -26.97 11.85 -21.95
N ALA A 163 -28.05 11.72 -21.18
CA ALA A 163 -28.67 10.42 -20.91
C ALA A 163 -29.15 9.78 -22.23
N ARG A 164 -28.60 8.61 -22.57
CA ARG A 164 -28.96 7.86 -23.79
C ARG A 164 -29.97 6.73 -23.54
N HIS A 165 -30.16 6.33 -22.29
CA HIS A 165 -30.99 5.18 -21.92
C HIS A 165 -31.84 5.48 -20.68
N ALA A 166 -32.97 4.79 -20.57
CA ALA A 166 -33.86 4.88 -19.41
C ALA A 166 -33.25 4.25 -18.12
N ARG A 167 -32.28 3.34 -18.28
CA ARG A 167 -31.57 2.72 -17.17
C ARG A 167 -30.65 3.73 -16.52
N ARG A 168 -30.71 3.84 -15.20
CA ARG A 168 -29.87 4.75 -14.41
C ARG A 168 -28.75 3.96 -13.75
N VAL A 169 -27.53 4.46 -13.83
CA VAL A 169 -26.38 3.98 -13.06
C VAL A 169 -26.02 5.07 -12.06
N LEU A 170 -25.88 4.70 -10.79
CA LEU A 170 -25.35 5.60 -9.76
C LEU A 170 -23.83 5.63 -9.89
N ALA A 171 -23.28 6.80 -10.21
CA ALA A 171 -21.85 7.05 -10.17
C ALA A 171 -21.54 7.93 -8.96
N LEU A 172 -20.68 7.44 -8.07
CA LEU A 172 -20.20 8.23 -6.93
C LEU A 172 -19.24 9.31 -7.45
N ALA A 173 -19.61 10.57 -7.25
CA ALA A 173 -18.72 11.68 -7.56
C ALA A 173 -17.64 11.80 -6.47
N GLY A 174 -16.37 11.84 -6.88
CA GLY A 174 -15.25 12.20 -5.97
C GLY A 174 -14.35 11.05 -5.51
N CYS A 175 -14.00 10.09 -6.37
CA CYS A 175 -12.89 9.18 -6.07
C CYS A 175 -11.56 9.96 -6.09
N ALA A 176 -10.93 10.13 -4.93
CA ALA A 176 -9.49 10.23 -4.83
C ALA A 176 -8.96 8.80 -4.66
N GLN A 177 -8.64 8.12 -5.77
CA GLN A 177 -7.77 6.94 -5.73
C GLN A 177 -6.33 7.41 -5.96
#